data_AF-A0A2M8G9E8-F1
#
_entry.id   AF-A0A2M8G9E8-F1
#
_cell.length_a   1.000
_cell.length_b   1.000
_cell.length_c   1.000
_cell.angle_alpha   90.00
_cell.angle_beta   90.00
_cell.angle_gamma   90.00
#
_symmetry.space_group_name_H-M   'P 1'
#
loop_
_entity.id
_entity.type
_entity.pdbx_description
1 polymer ?
#
loop_
_entity_poly.entity_id
_entity_poly.type
_entity_poly.pdbx_seq_one_letter_code
_entity_poly.pdbx_strand_id
1 'polypeptide(L)'
;MIGDKDYWSRGFGFDAEMTLLNYTFNTLNLRKVIHSAFLFNPRSVGCAKKCGGIKEGLSRRHIFRNGEYRDMIHFAIFKTRWQKVWQEYNKN
;
A
#
# COMPACT_ATOMS: atom_id res chain seq x y z
N MET A 1 7.59 3.17 4.39
CA MET A 1 8.22 4.35 3.75
C MET A 1 9.69 4.04 3.63
N ILE A 2 10.27 4.06 2.42
CA ILE A 2 11.72 3.98 2.27
C ILE A 2 12.24 5.40 2.52
N GLY A 3 13.01 5.59 3.59
CA GLY A 3 13.49 6.92 3.99
C GLY A 3 14.63 7.42 3.11
N ASP A 4 15.50 6.50 2.69
CA ASP A 4 16.64 6.78 1.83
C ASP A 4 16.21 6.91 0.36
N LYS A 5 16.55 8.05 -0.25
CA LYS A 5 16.13 8.39 -1.61
C LYS A 5 16.82 7.53 -2.66
N ASP A 6 18.00 6.98 -2.37
CA ASP A 6 18.78 6.16 -3.32
C ASP A 6 18.11 4.81 -3.61
N TYR A 7 17.15 4.43 -2.76
CA TYR A 7 16.37 3.20 -2.87
C TYR A 7 14.96 3.46 -3.44
N TRP A 8 14.63 4.69 -3.83
CA TRP A 8 13.33 4.99 -4.40
C TRP A 8 13.20 4.49 -5.84
N SER A 9 11.97 4.13 -6.23
CA SER A 9 11.63 3.70 -7.60
C SER A 9 12.37 2.45 -8.10
N ARG A 10 13.00 1.67 -7.20
CA ARG A 10 13.72 0.43 -7.52
C ARG A 10 12.94 -0.86 -7.20
N GLY A 11 11.64 -0.75 -6.94
CA GLY A 11 10.79 -1.90 -6.58
C GLY A 11 10.74 -2.24 -5.08
N PHE A 12 11.74 -1.83 -4.29
CA PHE A 12 11.83 -2.17 -2.86
C PHE A 12 10.57 -1.82 -2.03
N GLY A 13 9.90 -0.71 -2.33
CA GLY A 13 8.67 -0.34 -1.62
C GLY A 13 7.55 -1.36 -1.87
N PHE A 14 7.46 -1.89 -3.09
CA PHE A 14 6.51 -2.93 -3.46
C PHE A 14 6.91 -4.28 -2.87
N ASP A 15 8.19 -4.66 -2.92
CA ASP A 15 8.66 -5.93 -2.35
C ASP A 15 8.44 -6.00 -0.83
N ALA A 16 8.72 -4.90 -0.12
CA ALA A 16 8.45 -4.79 1.31
C ALA A 16 6.95 -4.94 1.62
N GLU A 17 6.09 -4.33 0.80
CA GLU A 17 4.64 -4.42 0.98
C GLU A 17 4.11 -5.83 0.65
N MET A 18 4.62 -6.48 -0.40
CA MET A 18 4.28 -7.87 -0.72
C MET A 18 4.70 -8.84 0.40
N THR A 19 5.88 -8.63 0.97
CA THR A 19 6.39 -9.41 2.11
C THR A 19 5.48 -9.27 3.33
N LEU A 20 5.09 -8.05 3.68
CA LEU A 20 4.19 -7.77 4.79
C LEU A 20 2.79 -8.37 4.55
N LEU A 21 2.25 -8.22 3.35
CA LEU A 21 0.94 -8.77 3.00
C LEU A 21 0.94 -10.30 3.01
N ASN A 22 2.05 -10.94 2.58
CA ASN A 22 2.21 -12.39 2.68
C ASN A 22 2.11 -12.86 4.14
N TYR A 23 2.89 -12.26 5.03
CA TYR A 23 2.79 -12.57 6.46
C TYR A 23 1.38 -12.31 7.01
N THR A 24 0.78 -11.18 6.65
CA THR A 24 -0.54 -10.78 7.16
C THR A 24 -1.65 -11.74 6.72
N PHE A 25 -1.63 -12.21 5.48
CA PHE A 25 -2.69 -13.06 4.95
C PHE A 25 -2.43 -14.55 5.16
N ASN A 26 -1.19 -15.01 5.10
CA ASN A 26 -0.85 -16.43 5.18
C ASN A 26 -0.41 -16.86 6.59
N THR A 27 0.13 -15.96 7.40
CA THR A 27 0.50 -16.28 8.80
C THR A 27 -0.55 -15.79 9.78
N LEU A 28 -0.94 -14.51 9.72
CA LEU A 28 -1.94 -13.95 10.64
C LEU A 28 -3.39 -14.27 10.24
N ASN A 29 -3.59 -14.83 9.05
CA ASN A 29 -4.90 -15.18 8.48
C ASN A 29 -5.92 -14.02 8.51
N LEU A 30 -5.47 -12.77 8.33
CA LEU A 30 -6.39 -11.65 8.24
C LEU A 30 -7.19 -11.72 6.94
N ARG A 31 -8.40 -11.14 6.96
CA ARG A 31 -9.25 -11.06 5.76
C ARG A 31 -8.91 -9.86 4.87
N LYS A 32 -8.49 -8.76 5.49
CA LYS A 32 -8.36 -7.43 4.87
C LYS A 32 -7.27 -6.62 5.56
N VAL A 33 -6.53 -5.84 4.78
CA VAL A 33 -5.59 -4.82 5.22
C VAL A 33 -6.04 -3.46 4.69
N ILE A 34 -5.93 -2.41 5.52
CA ILE A 34 -6.13 -1.03 5.07
C ILE A 34 -4.75 -0.42 4.83
N HIS A 35 -4.52 0.00 3.59
CA HIS A 35 -3.37 0.82 3.23
C HIS A 35 -3.80 2.28 3.11
N SER A 36 -3.18 3.15 3.89
CA SER A 36 -3.48 4.58 3.87
C SER A 36 -2.26 5.36 3.38
N ALA A 37 -2.47 6.29 2.45
CA ALA A 37 -1.41 7.09 1.88
C ALA A 37 -1.82 8.56 1.81
N PHE A 38 -0.84 9.47 1.89
CA PHE A 38 -1.08 10.85 1.49
C PHE A 38 -1.50 10.90 0.02
N LEU A 39 -2.57 11.62 -0.28
CA LEU A 39 -3.10 11.68 -1.65
C LEU A 39 -2.06 12.22 -2.65
N PHE A 40 -1.23 13.17 -2.22
CA PHE A 40 -0.15 13.75 -3.04
C PHE A 40 1.05 12.82 -3.26
N ASN A 41 1.08 11.62 -2.66
CA ASN A 41 2.19 10.67 -2.80
C ASN A 41 1.84 9.59 -3.85
N PRO A 42 2.08 9.83 -5.15
CA PRO A 42 1.69 8.90 -6.21
C PRO A 42 2.39 7.54 -6.10
N ARG A 43 3.59 7.47 -5.50
CA ARG A 43 4.32 6.22 -5.32
C ARG A 43 3.59 5.29 -4.35
N SER A 44 3.19 5.81 -3.19
CA SER A 44 2.46 5.01 -2.20
C SER A 44 1.06 4.64 -2.68
N VAL A 45 0.37 5.56 -3.38
CA VAL A 45 -0.93 5.29 -4.02
C VAL A 45 -0.80 4.22 -5.11
N GLY A 46 0.24 4.30 -5.93
CA GLY A 46 0.54 3.30 -6.96
C GLY A 46 0.84 1.93 -6.37
N CYS A 47 1.61 1.88 -5.28
CA CYS A 47 1.93 0.64 -4.56
C CYS A 47 0.65 -0.06 -4.07
N ALA A 48 -0.21 0.66 -3.36
CA ALA A 48 -1.48 0.12 -2.86
C ALA A 48 -2.37 -0.45 -3.97
N LYS A 49 -2.46 0.25 -5.11
CA LYS A 49 -3.19 -0.24 -6.30
C LYS A 49 -2.55 -1.51 -6.87
N LYS A 50 -1.22 -1.52 -7.02
CA LYS A 50 -0.47 -2.66 -7.55
C LYS A 50 -0.61 -3.91 -6.66
N CYS A 51 -0.70 -3.74 -5.35
CA CYS A 51 -0.96 -4.82 -4.37
C CYS A 51 -2.41 -5.33 -4.39
N GLY A 52 -3.26 -4.85 -5.31
CA GLY A 52 -4.66 -5.28 -5.45
C GLY A 52 -5.66 -4.46 -4.64
N GLY A 53 -5.24 -3.32 -4.09
CA GLY A 53 -6.06 -2.43 -3.27
C GLY A 53 -7.22 -1.78 -4.03
N ILE A 54 -8.38 -1.72 -3.39
CA ILE A 54 -9.58 -1.01 -3.85
C ILE A 54 -9.72 0.27 -3.03
N LYS A 55 -9.91 1.42 -3.69
CA LYS A 55 -10.17 2.69 -2.99
C LYS A 55 -11.49 2.57 -2.21
N GLU A 56 -11.44 2.78 -0.90
CA GLU A 56 -12.62 2.79 -0.04
C GLU A 56 -12.99 4.19 0.46
N GLY A 57 -12.03 5.13 0.52
CA GLY A 57 -12.33 6.44 1.06
C GLY A 57 -11.25 7.48 0.86
N LEU A 58 -11.65 8.73 1.11
CA LEU A 58 -10.77 9.89 1.18
C LEU A 58 -11.09 10.66 2.46
N SER A 59 -10.14 10.70 3.38
CA SER A 59 -10.19 11.58 4.55
C SER A 59 -9.62 12.94 4.16
N ARG A 60 -10.50 13.93 3.97
CA ARG A 60 -10.11 15.29 3.60
C ARG A 60 -9.51 16.02 4.80
N ARG A 61 -8.41 16.74 4.58
CA ARG A 61 -7.69 17.53 5.60
C ARG A 61 -7.41 16.74 6.88
N HIS A 62 -7.05 15.46 6.75
CA HIS A 62 -6.97 14.51 7.87
C HIS A 62 -5.76 14.75 8.78
N ILE A 63 -4.60 15.12 8.21
CA ILE A 63 -3.34 15.26 8.95
C ILE A 63 -2.75 16.63 8.69
N PHE A 64 -2.37 17.36 9.74
CA PHE A 64 -1.59 18.60 9.64
C PHE A 64 -0.09 18.26 9.59
N ARG A 65 0.59 18.60 8.48
CA ARG A 65 2.02 18.35 8.30
C ARG A 65 2.64 19.39 7.37
N ASN A 66 3.80 19.90 7.74
CA ASN A 66 4.54 20.92 6.99
C ASN A 66 3.71 22.19 6.73
N GLY A 67 2.96 22.65 7.75
CA GLY A 67 2.21 23.91 7.67
C GLY A 67 0.84 23.82 6.98
N GLU A 68 0.42 22.64 6.51
CA GLU A 68 -0.87 22.49 5.83
C GLU A 68 -1.58 21.18 6.18
N TYR A 69 -2.90 21.19 6.07
CA TYR A 69 -3.71 19.98 6.20
C TYR A 69 -3.67 19.17 4.89
N ARG A 70 -3.41 17.87 5.02
CA ARG A 70 -3.25 16.95 3.90
C ARG A 70 -4.36 15.91 3.88
N ASP A 71 -4.77 15.56 2.67
CA ASP A 71 -5.73 14.49 2.42
C ASP A 71 -5.07 13.11 2.49
N MET A 72 -5.79 12.14 3.05
CA MET A 72 -5.40 10.74 3.12
C MET A 72 -6.37 9.89 2.30
N ILE A 73 -5.84 9.08 1.39
CA ILE A 73 -6.60 8.10 0.64
C ILE A 73 -6.44 6.72 1.27
N HIS A 74 -7.53 5.97 1.33
CA HIS A 74 -7.59 4.65 1.96
C HIS A 74 -7.93 3.58 0.92
N PHE A 75 -7.12 2.53 0.90
CA PHE A 75 -7.33 1.34 0.08
C PHE A 75 -7.57 0.12 0.96
N ALA A 76 -8.55 -0.70 0.59
CA ALA A 76 -8.72 -2.04 1.12
C ALA A 76 -8.04 -3.06 0.23
N ILE A 77 -7.15 -3.85 0.82
CA ILE A 77 -6.53 -5.00 0.20
C ILE A 77 -7.17 -6.23 0.82
N PHE A 78 -8.00 -6.94 0.07
CA PHE A 78 -8.59 -8.21 0.50
C PHE A 78 -7.67 -9.38 0.14
N LYS A 79 -7.61 -10.39 1.00
CA LYS A 79 -6.81 -11.61 0.77
C LYS A 79 -7.06 -12.21 -0.62
N THR A 80 -8.33 -12.29 -1.04
CA THR A 80 -8.74 -12.87 -2.33
C THR A 80 -8.24 -12.10 -3.55
N ARG A 81 -8.08 -10.78 -3.45
CA ARG A 81 -7.49 -9.96 -4.54
C ARG A 81 -5.98 -10.01 -4.51
N TRP A 82 -5.40 -9.87 -3.32
CA TRP A 82 -3.95 -9.95 -3.14
C TRP A 82 -3.39 -11.30 -3.58
N GLN A 83 -4.08 -12.42 -3.34
CA GLN A 83 -3.66 -13.75 -3.77
C GLN A 83 -3.39 -13.84 -5.28
N LYS A 84 -4.20 -13.15 -6.11
CA LYS A 84 -3.98 -13.10 -7.56
C LYS A 84 -2.68 -12.36 -7.90
N VAL A 85 -2.47 -11.20 -7.26
CA VAL A 85 -1.24 -10.42 -7.40
C VAL A 85 -0.02 -11.20 -6.90
N TRP A 86 -0.15 -11.94 -5.80
CA TRP A 86 0.92 -12.76 -5.22
C TRP A 86 1.35 -13.90 -6.15
N GLN A 87 0.40 -14.53 -6.84
CA GLN A 87 0.70 -15.55 -7.83
C GLN A 87 1.48 -14.99 -9.02
N GLU A 88 1.14 -13.78 -9.49
CA GLU A 88 1.89 -13.11 -10.55
C GLU A 88 3.28 -12.66 -10.09
N TYR A 89 3.38 -12.18 -8.85
CA TYR A 89 4.63 -11.74 -8.25
C TYR A 89 5.68 -12.86 -8.20
N ASN A 90 5.29 -14.08 -7.81
CA ASN A 90 6.22 -15.22 -7.68
C ASN A 90 6.50 -15.96 -9.00
N LYS A 91 5.95 -15.52 -10.13
CA LYS A 91 6.26 -16.10 -11.45
C LYS A 91 7.49 -15.47 -12.11
N ASN A 92 7.92 -14.31 -11.60
CA ASN A 92 9.11 -13.58 -12.05
C ASN A 92 10.23 -13.77 -11.02
#